data_AF-A0A137QYE3-F1
#
_entry.id   AF-A0A137QYE3-F1
#
_cell.length_a   1.000
_cell.length_b   1.000
_cell.length_c   1.000
_cell.angle_alpha   90.00
_cell.angle_beta   90.00
_cell.angle_gamma   90.00
#
_symmetry.space_group_name_H-M   'P 1'
#
loop_
_entity.id
_entity.type
_entity.pdbx_description
1 polymer ?
#
loop_
_entity_poly.entity_id
_entity_poly.type
_entity_poly.pdbx_seq_one_letter_code
_entity_poly.pdbx_strand_id
1 'polypeptide(L)'
;MPPPGGFEAVKYKRNLPFRGPGGLAILGGVTAICAYGFYRVGKGNLEKRELQREKAWSRVYLVPLLMAEGDRDAYRREQAAVAREREIMKNVPGWEVSVCFHRSHDKITHDMMLLLQPTIYLAHSLIFHPIYDLSGSGWKERIQQLEISFTGNRYTVIVDYSYTALPNIIAQSDAELQLKDPDC
;
A
#
# COMPACT_ATOMS: atom_id res chain seq x y z
N MET A 1 61.14 -14.67 69.47
CA MET A 1 59.89 -15.35 69.93
C MET A 1 58.70 -14.49 69.53
N PRO A 2 57.52 -15.06 69.25
CA PRO A 2 56.33 -14.24 69.00
C PRO A 2 56.01 -13.40 70.25
N PRO A 3 55.47 -12.17 70.08
CA PRO A 3 55.11 -11.32 71.21
C PRO A 3 54.07 -12.01 72.10
N PRO A 4 54.09 -11.80 73.43
CA PRO A 4 53.28 -12.56 74.40
C PRO A 4 51.76 -12.42 74.21
N GLY A 5 51.30 -11.48 73.38
CA GLY A 5 49.89 -11.28 73.01
C GLY A 5 49.45 -11.88 71.68
N GLY A 6 50.34 -12.54 70.93
CA GLY A 6 50.02 -13.12 69.61
C GLY A 6 49.81 -12.09 68.50
N PHE A 7 49.55 -12.57 67.27
CA PHE A 7 49.20 -11.71 66.12
C PHE A 7 47.68 -11.57 66.00
N GLU A 8 47.25 -10.45 65.41
CA GLU A 8 45.83 -10.23 65.11
C GLU A 8 45.31 -11.28 64.12
N ALA A 9 44.06 -11.69 64.31
CA ALA A 9 43.44 -12.74 63.50
C ALA A 9 43.22 -12.24 62.06
N VAL A 10 44.00 -12.78 61.12
CA VAL A 10 43.83 -12.51 59.69
C VAL A 10 42.55 -13.17 59.18
N LYS A 11 41.63 -12.36 58.62
CA LYS A 11 40.42 -12.88 57.98
C LYS A 11 40.77 -13.61 56.68
N TYR A 12 40.94 -14.92 56.77
CA TYR A 12 41.19 -15.80 55.63
C TYR A 12 39.89 -16.20 54.87
N LYS A 13 38.72 -15.97 55.48
CA LYS A 13 37.42 -16.29 54.86
C LYS A 13 36.96 -15.20 53.90
N ARG A 14 36.44 -15.61 52.75
CA ARG A 14 35.89 -14.73 51.73
C ARG A 14 34.62 -14.03 52.24
N ASN A 15 34.65 -12.70 52.37
CA ASN A 15 33.52 -11.87 52.80
C ASN A 15 32.82 -11.22 51.59
N LEU A 16 31.97 -11.97 50.88
CA LEU A 16 31.14 -11.42 49.80
C LEU A 16 29.70 -11.22 50.31
N PRO A 17 29.26 -9.97 50.55
CA PRO A 17 27.88 -9.70 50.91
C PRO A 17 26.97 -9.91 49.68
N PHE A 18 25.84 -10.58 49.87
CA PHE A 18 24.79 -10.63 48.86
C PHE A 18 24.20 -9.23 48.71
N ARG A 19 24.54 -8.54 47.61
CA ARG A 19 24.06 -7.21 47.27
C ARG A 19 23.13 -7.31 46.07
N GLY A 20 21.96 -6.69 46.19
CA GLY A 20 20.97 -6.57 45.12
C GLY A 20 19.55 -6.86 45.60
N PRO A 21 18.53 -6.33 44.89
CA PRO A 21 17.15 -6.73 45.11
C PRO A 21 16.97 -8.22 44.78
N GLY A 22 16.12 -8.91 45.54
CA GLY A 22 15.86 -10.34 45.30
C GLY A 22 15.29 -10.60 43.91
N GLY A 23 15.45 -11.81 43.37
CA GLY A 23 15.01 -12.15 42.01
C GLY A 23 13.53 -11.85 41.75
N LEU A 24 12.65 -12.09 42.74
CA LEU A 24 11.24 -11.75 42.66
C LEU A 24 10.99 -10.23 42.55
N ALA A 25 11.81 -9.41 43.21
CA ALA A 25 11.68 -7.96 43.11
C ALA A 25 12.07 -7.45 41.72
N ILE A 26 13.11 -8.04 41.10
CA ILE A 26 13.50 -7.71 39.73
C ILE A 26 12.41 -8.13 38.75
N LEU A 27 11.92 -9.37 38.86
CA LEU A 27 10.86 -9.87 37.99
C LEU A 27 9.57 -9.06 38.14
N GLY A 28 9.16 -8.75 39.37
CA GLY A 28 8.00 -7.89 39.62
C GLY A 28 8.16 -6.49 39.03
N GLY A 29 9.34 -5.89 39.15
CA GLY A 29 9.64 -4.58 38.56
C GLY A 29 9.55 -4.59 37.03
N VAL A 30 10.14 -5.59 36.38
CA VAL A 30 10.07 -5.74 34.92
C VAL A 30 8.63 -5.95 34.46
N THR A 31 7.90 -6.87 35.10
CA THR A 31 6.50 -7.13 34.74
C THR A 31 5.62 -5.90 34.90
N ALA A 32 5.82 -5.10 35.96
CA ALA A 32 5.08 -3.86 36.17
C ALA A 32 5.36 -2.81 35.07
N ILE A 33 6.64 -2.63 34.71
CA ILE A 33 7.03 -1.70 33.63
C ILE A 33 6.45 -2.15 32.28
N CYS A 34 6.53 -3.45 31.97
CA CYS A 34 5.94 -3.99 30.75
C CYS A 34 4.42 -3.81 30.72
N ALA A 35 3.72 -4.13 31.80
CA ALA A 35 2.27 -3.97 31.91
C ALA A 35 1.85 -2.50 31.70
N TYR A 36 2.60 -1.56 32.30
CA TYR A 36 2.37 -0.13 32.08
C TYR A 36 2.63 0.30 30.64
N GLY A 37 3.69 -0.22 30.01
CA GLY A 37 3.98 0.00 28.60
C GLY A 37 2.82 -0.44 27.69
N PHE A 38 2.31 -1.65 27.90
CA PHE A 38 1.16 -2.16 27.15
C PHE A 38 -0.12 -1.35 27.36
N TYR A 39 -0.37 -0.87 28.59
CA TYR A 39 -1.50 0.02 28.86
C TYR A 39 -1.42 1.32 28.04
N ARG A 40 -0.26 1.98 28.01
CA ARG A 40 -0.04 3.21 27.24
C ARG A 40 -0.17 2.99 25.73
N VAL A 41 0.35 1.88 25.21
CA VAL A 41 0.21 1.51 23.79
C VAL A 41 -1.26 1.24 23.43
N GLY A 42 -2.01 0.57 24.30
CA GLY A 42 -3.44 0.32 24.11
C GLY A 42 -4.24 1.61 23.94
N LYS A 43 -4.00 2.61 24.79
CA LYS A 43 -4.59 3.95 24.66
C LYS A 43 -4.22 4.62 23.34
N GLY A 44 -2.94 4.63 22.97
CA GLY A 44 -2.48 5.24 21.71
C GLY A 44 -3.06 4.56 20.46
N ASN A 45 -3.30 3.25 20.50
CA ASN A 45 -3.91 2.52 19.38
C ASN A 45 -5.38 2.89 19.17
N LEU A 46 -6.12 3.22 20.25
CA LEU A 46 -7.49 3.71 20.13
C LEU A 46 -7.50 5.07 19.45
N GLU A 47 -6.66 6.01 19.89
CA GLU A 47 -6.53 7.33 19.28
C GLU A 47 -6.14 7.24 17.79
N LYS A 48 -5.18 6.38 17.44
CA LYS A 48 -4.80 6.16 16.03
C LYS A 48 -5.95 5.64 15.17
N ARG A 49 -6.82 4.78 15.70
CA ARG A 49 -7.99 4.27 14.97
C ARG A 49 -8.99 5.38 14.68
N GLU A 50 -9.20 6.28 15.64
CA GLU A 50 -10.08 7.43 15.44
C GLU A 50 -9.51 8.40 14.39
N LEU A 51 -8.21 8.72 14.45
CA LEU A 51 -7.54 9.54 13.43
C LEU A 51 -7.60 8.90 12.04
N GLN A 52 -7.43 7.58 11.94
CA GLN A 52 -7.56 6.85 10.69
C GLN A 52 -9.01 6.89 10.16
N ARG A 53 -9.99 6.81 11.05
CA ARG A 53 -11.40 6.95 10.70
C ARG A 53 -11.67 8.33 10.12
N GLU A 54 -11.23 9.40 10.79
CA GLU A 54 -11.34 10.78 10.30
C GLU A 54 -10.69 10.95 8.92
N LYS A 55 -9.48 10.41 8.72
CA LYS A 55 -8.79 10.41 7.43
C LYS A 55 -9.53 9.63 6.34
N ALA A 56 -10.15 8.51 6.69
CA ALA A 56 -10.94 7.73 5.75
C ALA A 56 -12.20 8.50 5.32
N TRP A 57 -12.91 9.10 6.28
CA TRP A 57 -14.08 9.93 5.99
C TRP A 57 -13.73 11.15 5.15
N SER A 58 -12.64 11.86 5.44
CA SER A 58 -12.23 13.01 4.63
C SER A 58 -11.96 12.62 3.17
N ARG A 59 -11.40 11.43 2.92
CA ARG A 59 -11.23 10.91 1.57
C ARG A 59 -12.56 10.62 0.89
N VAL A 60 -13.49 9.93 1.54
CA VAL A 60 -14.80 9.57 0.95
C VAL A 60 -15.53 10.80 0.41
N TYR A 61 -15.44 11.94 1.11
CA TYR A 61 -16.05 13.19 0.65
C TYR A 61 -15.34 13.85 -0.54
N LEU A 62 -14.03 13.65 -0.69
CA LEU A 62 -13.25 14.25 -1.77
C LEU A 62 -13.21 13.38 -3.04
N VAL A 63 -13.31 12.06 -2.89
CA VAL A 63 -13.29 11.10 -4.01
C VAL A 63 -14.27 11.45 -5.13
N PRO A 64 -15.56 11.76 -4.89
CA PRO A 64 -16.47 12.05 -6.00
C PRO A 64 -16.05 13.29 -6.81
N LEU A 65 -15.46 14.30 -6.17
CA LEU A 65 -14.94 15.47 -6.88
C LEU A 65 -13.74 15.11 -7.76
N LEU A 66 -12.78 14.35 -7.21
CA LEU A 66 -11.59 13.92 -7.96
C LEU A 66 -11.93 12.95 -9.10
N MET A 67 -12.90 12.07 -8.90
CA MET A 67 -13.42 11.19 -9.96
C MET A 67 -14.06 12.00 -11.07
N ALA A 68 -14.90 12.99 -10.74
CA ALA A 68 -15.50 13.87 -11.74
C ALA A 68 -14.47 14.69 -12.54
N GLU A 69 -13.37 15.12 -11.91
CA GLU A 69 -12.25 15.76 -12.62
C GLU A 69 -11.51 14.78 -13.53
N GLY A 70 -11.26 13.56 -13.05
CA GLY A 70 -10.68 12.47 -13.84
C GLY A 70 -11.52 12.11 -15.07
N ASP A 71 -12.84 11.98 -14.90
CA ASP A 71 -13.77 11.64 -15.99
C ASP A 71 -13.81 12.71 -17.08
N ARG A 72 -13.78 14.02 -16.71
CA ARG A 72 -13.71 15.12 -17.67
C ARG A 72 -12.40 15.10 -18.47
N ASP A 73 -11.29 14.81 -17.81
CA ASP A 73 -9.98 14.75 -18.43
C ASP A 73 -9.81 13.51 -19.31
N ALA A 74 -10.41 12.38 -18.94
CA ALA A 74 -10.49 11.19 -19.79
C ALA A 74 -11.29 11.49 -21.06
N TYR A 75 -12.50 12.04 -20.91
CA TYR A 75 -13.37 12.41 -22.04
C TYR A 75 -12.66 13.31 -23.05
N ARG A 76 -11.96 14.36 -22.58
CA ARG A 76 -11.20 15.27 -23.47
C ARG A 76 -10.13 14.54 -24.27
N ARG A 77 -9.41 13.57 -23.67
CA ARG A 77 -8.36 12.81 -24.35
C ARG A 77 -8.94 11.84 -25.37
N GLU A 78 -10.07 11.21 -25.03
CA GLU A 78 -10.81 10.31 -25.92
C GLU A 78 -11.31 11.09 -27.14
N GLN A 79 -11.99 12.22 -26.94
CA GLN A 79 -12.45 13.07 -28.05
C GLN A 79 -11.30 13.53 -28.95
N ALA A 80 -10.17 13.92 -28.36
CA ALA A 80 -8.98 14.26 -29.13
C ALA A 80 -8.38 13.06 -29.89
N ALA A 81 -8.48 11.84 -29.35
CA ALA A 81 -8.04 10.63 -30.03
C ALA A 81 -8.97 10.25 -31.19
N VAL A 82 -10.29 10.34 -30.98
CA VAL A 82 -11.32 10.11 -32.01
C VAL A 82 -11.17 11.09 -33.17
N ALA A 83 -10.95 12.37 -32.87
CA ALA A 83 -10.70 13.40 -33.88
C ALA A 83 -9.44 13.08 -34.72
N ARG A 84 -8.34 12.69 -34.06
CA ARG A 84 -7.11 12.27 -34.76
C ARG A 84 -7.32 11.01 -35.60
N GLU A 85 -8.05 10.02 -35.08
CA GLU A 85 -8.35 8.78 -35.81
C GLU A 85 -9.13 9.09 -37.10
N ARG A 86 -10.15 9.94 -37.02
CA ARG A 86 -10.96 10.37 -38.17
C ARG A 86 -10.10 11.02 -39.26
N GLU A 87 -9.15 11.87 -38.87
CA GLU A 87 -8.26 12.55 -39.81
C GLU A 87 -7.28 11.59 -40.50
N ILE A 88 -6.75 10.62 -39.75
CA ILE A 88 -5.75 9.65 -40.25
C ILE A 88 -6.43 8.60 -41.14
N MET A 89 -7.61 8.11 -40.76
CA MET A 89 -8.25 6.94 -41.39
C MET A 89 -9.24 7.27 -42.52
N LYS A 90 -9.37 8.55 -42.89
CA LYS A 90 -10.29 9.02 -43.95
C LYS A 90 -10.14 8.33 -45.32
N ASN A 91 -8.97 7.77 -45.61
CA ASN A 91 -8.66 7.17 -46.91
C ASN A 91 -8.80 5.64 -46.95
N VAL A 92 -9.17 5.00 -45.84
CA VAL A 92 -9.31 3.55 -45.75
C VAL A 92 -10.77 3.16 -46.00
N PRO A 93 -11.10 2.45 -47.09
CA PRO A 93 -12.48 2.07 -47.38
C PRO A 93 -13.00 1.07 -46.34
N GLY A 94 -14.18 1.34 -45.77
CA GLY A 94 -14.84 0.48 -44.79
C GLY A 94 -14.38 0.66 -43.34
N TRP A 95 -13.59 1.70 -43.03
CA TRP A 95 -13.19 2.02 -41.65
C TRP A 95 -14.26 2.84 -40.93
N GLU A 96 -14.74 2.33 -39.79
CA GLU A 96 -15.63 3.07 -38.87
C GLU A 96 -14.80 3.66 -37.73
N VAL A 97 -14.89 4.97 -37.53
CA VAL A 97 -14.21 5.67 -36.43
C VAL A 97 -14.87 5.27 -35.11
N SER A 98 -14.07 4.95 -34.10
CA SER A 98 -14.53 4.66 -32.73
C SER A 98 -15.46 3.44 -32.61
N VAL A 99 -15.08 2.30 -33.21
CA VAL A 99 -15.76 1.03 -32.94
C VAL A 99 -15.23 0.37 -31.67
N CYS A 100 -16.10 0.15 -30.67
CA CYS A 100 -15.80 -0.76 -29.56
C CYS A 100 -15.78 -2.18 -30.10
N PHE A 101 -14.58 -2.74 -30.18
CA PHE A 101 -14.37 -4.12 -30.64
C PHE A 101 -15.01 -5.17 -29.71
N HIS A 102 -15.20 -4.84 -28.44
CA HIS A 102 -15.78 -5.74 -27.45
C HIS A 102 -17.29 -5.57 -27.34
N ARG A 103 -18.04 -6.47 -28.00
CA ARG A 103 -19.46 -6.70 -27.67
C ARG A 103 -19.55 -7.59 -26.43
N SER A 104 -19.59 -6.97 -25.24
CA SER A 104 -20.19 -7.61 -24.07
C SER A 104 -20.81 -6.54 -23.18
N HIS A 105 -22.13 -6.58 -23.12
CA HIS A 105 -22.95 -5.81 -22.21
C HIS A 105 -22.77 -6.39 -20.79
N ASP A 106 -21.60 -6.22 -20.19
CA ASP A 106 -21.32 -6.51 -18.78
C ASP A 106 -19.97 -5.89 -18.39
N LYS A 107 -19.99 -4.65 -17.87
CA LYS A 107 -18.80 -3.95 -17.36
C LYS A 107 -18.35 -4.42 -15.96
N ILE A 108 -18.55 -5.69 -15.57
CA ILE A 108 -18.23 -6.14 -14.18
C ILE A 108 -17.27 -7.34 -14.07
N THR A 109 -16.99 -8.13 -15.11
CA THR A 109 -16.34 -9.46 -14.86
C THR A 109 -14.87 -9.60 -15.25
N HIS A 110 -14.18 -8.60 -15.79
CA HIS A 110 -12.75 -8.77 -16.14
C HIS A 110 -11.75 -8.37 -15.05
N ASP A 111 -12.13 -7.54 -14.07
CA ASP A 111 -11.22 -7.15 -12.98
C ASP A 111 -11.21 -8.16 -11.82
N MET A 112 -12.28 -8.96 -11.66
CA MET A 112 -12.36 -9.98 -10.60
C MET A 112 -11.53 -11.24 -10.91
N MET A 113 -11.30 -11.57 -12.19
CA MET A 113 -10.60 -12.80 -12.59
C MET A 113 -9.08 -12.73 -12.38
N LEU A 114 -8.48 -11.53 -12.39
CA LEU A 114 -7.05 -11.33 -12.14
C LEU A 114 -6.69 -11.27 -10.65
N LEU A 115 -7.67 -11.02 -9.76
CA LEU A 115 -7.46 -11.04 -8.31
C LEU A 115 -7.52 -12.44 -7.68
N LEU A 116 -7.98 -13.47 -8.41
CA LEU A 116 -8.06 -14.85 -7.94
C LEU A 116 -6.87 -15.73 -8.37
N GLN A 117 -6.01 -15.26 -9.28
CA GLN A 117 -4.85 -16.03 -9.73
C GLN A 117 -3.68 -16.15 -8.72
N PRO A 118 -3.38 -15.19 -7.81
CA PRO A 118 -2.27 -15.36 -6.87
C PRO A 118 -2.60 -16.27 -5.68
N THR A 119 -3.88 -16.37 -5.26
CA THR A 119 -4.27 -17.22 -4.11
C THR A 119 -4.24 -18.71 -4.43
N ILE A 120 -4.53 -19.10 -5.67
CA ILE A 120 -4.53 -20.51 -6.12
C ILE A 120 -3.08 -21.03 -6.21
N TYR A 121 -2.14 -20.18 -6.66
CA TYR A 121 -0.72 -20.53 -6.74
C TYR A 121 -0.03 -20.63 -5.37
N LEU A 122 -0.46 -19.84 -4.38
CA LEU A 122 0.06 -19.93 -3.00
C LEU A 122 -0.58 -21.07 -2.19
N ALA A 123 -1.82 -21.46 -2.48
CA ALA A 123 -2.42 -22.64 -1.86
C ALA A 123 -1.74 -23.95 -2.32
N HIS A 124 -1.26 -24.00 -3.56
CA HIS A 124 -0.57 -25.17 -4.09
C HIS A 124 0.85 -25.35 -3.53
N SER A 125 1.53 -24.27 -3.09
CA SER A 125 2.86 -24.35 -2.47
C SER A 125 2.83 -24.73 -0.98
N LEU A 126 1.67 -24.60 -0.32
CA LEU A 126 1.50 -24.97 1.10
C LEU A 126 1.14 -26.44 1.32
N ILE A 127 0.80 -27.19 0.27
CA ILE A 127 0.40 -28.61 0.37
C ILE A 127 1.59 -29.56 0.13
N PHE A 128 2.72 -29.10 -0.43
CA PHE A 128 3.84 -29.98 -0.82
C PHE A 128 5.13 -29.86 0.03
N HIS A 129 5.12 -29.16 1.17
CA HIS A 129 6.24 -29.20 2.11
C HIS A 129 5.79 -29.23 3.58
N PRO A 130 5.75 -30.41 4.21
CA PRO A 130 6.08 -30.52 5.62
C PRO A 130 7.47 -31.16 5.76
N ILE A 131 8.11 -30.85 6.88
CA ILE A 131 9.40 -31.36 7.39
C ILE A 131 10.56 -30.40 7.09
N TYR A 132 11.22 -29.96 8.19
CA TYR A 132 12.31 -28.97 8.36
C TYR A 132 11.84 -27.51 8.18
N ASP A 133 11.96 -26.58 9.12
CA ASP A 133 12.98 -26.42 10.15
C ASP A 133 12.49 -25.44 11.25
N LEU A 134 12.80 -25.77 12.50
CA LEU A 134 12.51 -25.01 13.72
C LEU A 134 13.81 -24.34 14.16
N SER A 135 14.16 -23.19 13.58
CA SER A 135 15.25 -22.37 14.12
C SER A 135 15.32 -20.99 13.46
N GLY A 136 15.40 -19.95 14.30
CA GLY A 136 16.20 -18.77 13.97
C GLY A 136 15.55 -17.70 13.08
N SER A 137 15.10 -16.62 13.72
CA SER A 137 15.43 -15.24 13.34
C SER A 137 15.87 -14.99 11.88
N GLY A 138 14.92 -14.79 10.97
CA GLY A 138 15.23 -14.40 9.58
C GLY A 138 14.04 -13.84 8.78
N TRP A 139 12.91 -13.58 9.42
CA TRP A 139 11.66 -13.22 8.72
C TRP A 139 11.45 -11.71 8.56
N LYS A 140 12.22 -10.86 9.27
CA LYS A 140 12.10 -9.40 9.17
C LYS A 140 12.87 -8.81 7.98
N GLU A 141 13.78 -9.55 7.37
CA GLU A 141 14.63 -9.06 6.27
C GLU A 141 14.11 -9.45 4.88
N ARG A 142 13.14 -10.37 4.78
CA ARG A 142 12.55 -10.78 3.49
C ARG A 142 11.39 -9.89 3.02
N ILE A 143 10.83 -9.04 3.88
CA ILE A 143 9.77 -8.09 3.51
C ILE A 143 10.35 -6.83 2.82
N GLN A 144 11.64 -6.53 3.03
CA GLN A 144 12.26 -5.31 2.50
C GLN A 144 12.72 -5.40 1.04
N GLN A 145 12.71 -6.59 0.41
CA GLN A 145 13.10 -6.76 -0.99
C GLN A 145 11.93 -6.78 -1.99
N LEU A 146 10.67 -6.84 -1.53
CA LEU A 146 9.50 -6.83 -2.41
C LEU A 146 8.80 -5.46 -2.54
N GLU A 147 9.26 -4.42 -1.84
CA GLU A 147 8.70 -3.06 -1.94
C GLU A 147 9.44 -2.12 -2.92
N ILE A 148 10.50 -2.56 -3.61
CA ILE A 148 11.28 -1.68 -4.49
C ILE A 148 10.68 -1.50 -5.91
N SER A 149 9.56 -2.15 -6.23
CA SER A 149 8.95 -2.05 -7.58
C SER A 149 7.46 -1.70 -7.58
N PHE A 150 7.01 -0.74 -6.77
CA PHE A 150 5.68 -0.16 -6.98
C PHE A 150 5.49 1.28 -6.49
N THR A 151 6.48 2.16 -6.66
CA THR A 151 6.20 3.61 -6.68
C THR A 151 7.17 4.30 -7.62
N GLY A 152 6.73 4.56 -8.85
CA GLY A 152 7.56 5.21 -9.86
C GLY A 152 6.79 5.56 -11.12
N ASN A 153 5.54 6.02 -11.02
CA ASN A 153 4.89 6.67 -12.15
C ASN A 153 5.55 8.03 -12.36
N ARG A 154 6.49 8.10 -13.30
CA ARG A 154 7.10 9.36 -13.75
C ARG A 154 7.21 9.34 -15.27
N TYR A 155 6.07 9.32 -15.95
CA TYR A 155 5.99 9.81 -17.32
C TYR A 155 5.89 11.33 -17.28
N THR A 156 7.03 12.02 -17.38
CA THR A 156 7.05 13.42 -17.80
C THR A 156 6.76 13.45 -19.28
N VAL A 157 5.50 13.66 -19.66
CA VAL A 157 5.17 14.09 -21.02
C VAL A 157 5.14 15.61 -20.99
N ILE A 158 6.21 16.21 -21.49
CA ILE A 158 6.21 17.59 -21.95
C ILE A 158 5.30 17.59 -23.19
N VAL A 159 4.11 18.17 -23.07
CA VAL A 159 3.28 18.50 -24.24
C VAL A 159 3.23 20.02 -24.29
N ASP A 160 3.95 20.56 -25.27
CA ASP A 160 3.89 21.98 -25.59
C ASP A 160 2.46 22.40 -25.91
N TYR A 161 2.11 23.55 -25.35
CA TYR A 161 0.88 24.29 -25.57
C TYR A 161 0.77 24.73 -27.04
N SER A 162 -0.32 24.36 -27.72
CA SER A 162 -0.86 25.14 -28.83
C SER A 162 -2.36 24.89 -29.05
N TYR A 163 -3.18 25.21 -28.04
CA TYR A 163 -4.64 25.32 -28.22
C TYR A 163 -5.00 26.76 -28.61
N THR A 164 -4.96 27.07 -29.91
CA THR A 164 -5.66 28.26 -30.46
C THR A 164 -6.17 28.00 -31.88
N ALA A 165 -7.04 27.01 -32.01
CA ALA A 165 -8.05 26.99 -33.07
C ALA A 165 -9.09 25.92 -32.68
N LEU A 166 -10.31 26.04 -33.22
CA LEU A 166 -11.34 25.00 -33.28
C LEU A 166 -12.43 24.93 -32.19
N PRO A 167 -12.99 26.04 -31.67
CA PRO A 167 -14.29 25.96 -30.98
C PRO A 167 -15.43 25.49 -31.91
N ASN A 168 -15.30 25.68 -33.23
CA ASN A 168 -16.39 25.36 -34.18
C ASN A 168 -16.44 23.89 -34.65
N ILE A 169 -15.36 23.11 -34.54
CA ILE A 169 -15.37 21.68 -34.96
C ILE A 169 -15.91 20.79 -33.84
N ILE A 170 -15.64 21.14 -32.58
CA ILE A 170 -16.06 20.37 -31.40
C ILE A 170 -17.59 20.36 -31.27
N ALA A 171 -18.24 21.50 -31.50
CA ALA A 171 -19.71 21.61 -31.43
C ALA A 171 -20.45 20.74 -32.48
N GLN A 172 -19.83 20.49 -33.64
CA GLN A 172 -20.43 19.66 -34.68
C GLN A 172 -20.18 18.16 -34.44
N SER A 173 -19.02 17.78 -33.87
CA SER A 173 -18.75 16.39 -33.50
C SER A 173 -19.60 15.91 -32.32
N ASP A 174 -19.92 16.81 -31.38
CA ASP A 174 -20.73 16.48 -30.19
C ASP A 174 -22.18 16.08 -30.55
N ALA A 175 -22.73 16.64 -31.63
CA ALA A 175 -24.10 16.35 -32.08
C ALA A 175 -24.22 15.01 -32.84
N GLU A 176 -23.18 14.57 -33.55
CA GLU A 176 -23.16 13.26 -34.22
C GLU A 176 -22.82 12.11 -33.26
N LEU A 177 -22.04 12.37 -32.20
CA LEU A 177 -21.70 11.39 -31.16
C LEU A 177 -22.89 11.03 -30.25
N GLN A 178 -23.89 11.91 -30.09
CA GLN A 178 -25.08 11.63 -29.26
C GLN A 178 -26.07 10.65 -29.92
N LEU A 179 -25.93 10.36 -31.22
CA LEU A 179 -26.82 9.45 -31.97
C LEU A 179 -26.24 8.03 -32.18
N LYS A 180 -24.98 7.79 -31.82
CA LYS A 180 -24.34 6.47 -31.90
C LYS A 180 -24.06 6.02 -30.47
N ASP A 181 -24.87 5.07 -29.99
CA ASP A 181 -24.95 4.46 -28.66
C ASP A 181 -23.92 4.92 -27.59
N PRO A 182 -24.36 5.48 -26.44
CA PRO A 182 -23.47 6.00 -25.39
C PRO A 182 -22.69 4.94 -24.60
N ASP A 183 -22.79 3.67 -24.99
CA ASP A 183 -22.05 2.55 -24.40
C ASP A 183 -20.74 2.24 -25.15
N CYS A 184 -20.32 3.19 -25.98
CA CYS A 184 -19.09 3.28 -26.74
C CYS A 184 -18.75 4.77 -26.95
#